data_AF-A0AA36F5N5-F1
#
_entry.id   AF-A0AA36F5N5-F1
#
_cell.length_a   1.000
_cell.length_b   1.000
_cell.length_c   1.000
_cell.angle_alpha   90.00
_cell.angle_beta   90.00
_cell.angle_gamma   90.00
#
_symmetry.space_group_name_H-M   'P 1'
#
loop_
_entity.id
_entity.type
_entity.pdbx_description
1 polymer ?
#
loop_
_entity_poly.entity_id
_entity_poly.type
_entity_poly.pdbx_seq_one_letter_code
_entity_poly.pdbx_strand_id
1 'polypeptide(L)'
;MYTHPFDTQFFNVCDKTYCMNRIYPTTLPFNKRVYIPRRTNDHMEAQFTIARTKLRQILGLYIKRQRQNKTDAQQLGIKPACGLQKLIQRTRNGEVICLPTDKSGRMSIDSLPNYIQAMQPHIANTKVTTAQAHEEREKVLNAHMMMWTIVLGPQKRTAKNFQAWNNDIPALYGLRKDHKGFTDPIAGPPTRPVCGANIASNYRISYFLSMIIRPIIRMSPDVCDSTEDLLSRISDCNKLVT
;
A
#
# COMPACT_ATOMS: atom_id res chain seq x y z
N MET A 1 12.03 -26.74 -10.64
CA MET A 1 11.79 -25.96 -9.41
C MET A 1 12.42 -24.59 -9.59
N TYR A 2 11.61 -23.57 -9.87
CA TYR A 2 12.08 -22.18 -9.90
C TYR A 2 12.13 -21.67 -8.46
N THR A 3 13.30 -21.72 -7.82
CA THR A 3 13.57 -20.99 -6.58
C THR A 3 13.63 -19.50 -6.93
N HIS A 4 12.67 -18.71 -6.45
CA HIS A 4 12.74 -17.26 -6.57
C HIS A 4 14.07 -16.77 -5.96
N PRO A 5 14.75 -15.77 -6.53
CA PRO A 5 16.05 -15.26 -6.04
C PRO A 5 15.99 -14.58 -4.67
N PHE A 6 14.91 -14.75 -3.91
CA PHE A 6 14.67 -14.25 -2.56
C PHE A 6 14.34 -15.36 -1.56
N ASP A 7 14.78 -16.61 -1.78
CA ASP A 7 14.67 -17.69 -0.79
C ASP A 7 15.60 -17.45 0.43
N THR A 8 15.33 -16.35 1.13
CA THR A 8 15.64 -16.10 2.54
C THR A 8 14.53 -16.74 3.37
N GLN A 9 14.31 -18.04 3.19
CA GLN A 9 13.26 -18.77 3.91
C GLN A 9 13.62 -18.77 5.40
N PHE A 10 13.01 -17.84 6.13
CA PHE A 10 13.05 -17.72 7.58
C PHE A 10 12.17 -18.80 8.24
N PHE A 11 11.41 -19.57 7.46
CA PHE A 11 10.64 -20.72 7.89
C PHE A 11 11.10 -21.95 7.10
N ASN A 12 11.51 -23.01 7.81
CA ASN A 12 11.83 -24.30 7.21
C ASN A 12 10.57 -25.17 7.20
N VAL A 13 10.08 -25.51 6.01
CA VAL A 13 8.85 -26.30 5.83
C VAL A 13 9.01 -27.74 6.33
N CYS A 14 10.18 -28.35 6.12
CA CYS A 14 10.45 -29.74 6.52
C CYS A 14 10.50 -29.87 8.04
N ASP A 15 11.25 -28.99 8.70
CA ASP A 15 11.48 -29.05 10.14
C ASP A 15 10.38 -28.31 10.94
N LYS A 16 9.51 -27.55 10.25
CA LYS A 16 8.51 -26.64 10.84
C LYS A 16 9.13 -25.65 11.85
N THR A 17 10.34 -25.20 11.57
CA THR A 17 11.10 -24.30 12.45
C THR A 17 11.26 -22.90 11.86
N TYR A 18 11.33 -21.89 12.74
CA TYR A 18 11.66 -20.51 12.35
C TYR A 18 13.13 -20.22 12.61
N CYS A 19 13.79 -19.61 11.62
CA CYS A 19 15.15 -19.10 11.73
C CYS A 19 15.19 -17.61 11.34
N MET A 20 14.90 -16.74 12.31
CA MET A 20 14.87 -15.28 12.09
C MET A 20 16.27 -14.68 11.88
N ASN A 21 17.34 -15.44 12.12
CA ASN A 21 18.72 -15.02 11.84
C ASN A 21 19.03 -14.81 10.36
N ARG A 22 18.21 -15.39 9.46
CA ARG A 22 18.34 -15.24 8.01
C ARG A 22 17.66 -13.99 7.46
N ILE A 23 16.94 -13.25 8.31
CA ILE A 23 16.27 -12.00 7.92
C ILE A 23 17.25 -10.84 8.06
N TYR A 24 17.50 -10.15 6.95
CA TYR A 24 18.38 -9.01 6.92
C TYR A 24 17.60 -7.69 6.96
N PRO A 25 18.20 -6.61 7.47
CA PRO A 25 17.62 -5.27 7.44
C PRO A 25 17.17 -4.82 6.04
N THR A 26 17.88 -5.25 5.00
CA THR A 26 17.64 -4.88 3.59
C THR A 26 16.50 -5.66 2.93
N THR A 27 16.09 -6.80 3.50
CA THR A 27 14.95 -7.57 2.99
C THR A 27 13.63 -7.05 3.53
N LEU A 28 13.65 -6.18 4.55
CA LEU A 28 12.46 -5.57 5.12
C LEU A 28 12.04 -4.33 4.30
N PRO A 29 10.73 -4.13 4.07
CA PRO A 29 10.23 -2.98 3.31
C PRO A 29 10.43 -1.64 4.02
N PHE A 30 10.76 -1.65 5.32
CA PHE A 30 10.91 -0.47 6.19
C PHE A 30 12.32 -0.36 6.77
N ASN A 31 13.34 -0.56 5.94
CA ASN A 31 14.73 -0.43 6.37
C ASN A 31 15.06 1.01 6.80
N LYS A 32 15.33 1.23 8.09
CA LYS A 32 15.67 2.56 8.64
C LYS A 32 16.99 3.12 8.15
N ARG A 33 17.86 2.29 7.55
CA ARG A 33 19.22 2.68 7.13
C ARG A 33 19.36 2.78 5.62
N VAL A 34 18.32 3.28 4.95
CA VAL A 34 18.43 3.73 3.56
C VAL A 34 18.86 5.19 3.62
N TYR A 35 20.14 5.43 3.39
CA TYR A 35 20.70 6.77 3.28
C TYR A 35 21.07 7.04 1.83
N ILE A 36 20.93 8.29 1.43
CA ILE A 36 21.48 8.75 0.16
C ILE A 36 23.00 8.56 0.26
N PRO A 37 23.65 7.87 -0.69
CA PRO A 37 25.10 7.73 -0.68
C PRO A 37 25.74 9.12 -0.65
N ARG A 38 26.90 9.23 0.00
CA ARG A 38 27.67 10.49 -0.05
C ARG A 38 27.99 10.80 -1.50
N ARG A 39 28.04 12.10 -1.84
CA ARG A 39 28.45 12.56 -3.17
C ARG A 39 29.76 11.87 -3.55
N THR A 40 29.77 11.29 -4.74
CA THR A 40 30.98 10.70 -5.31
C THR A 40 31.83 11.83 -5.91
N ASN A 41 32.96 11.51 -6.55
CA ASN A 41 33.74 12.47 -7.34
C ASN A 41 32.83 13.20 -8.35
N ASP A 42 33.01 14.52 -8.50
CA ASP A 42 32.21 15.39 -9.37
C ASP A 42 32.13 14.87 -10.81
N HIS A 43 33.20 14.26 -11.31
CA HIS A 43 33.20 13.63 -12.63
C HIS A 43 32.19 12.46 -12.73
N MET A 44 32.10 11.61 -11.71
CA MET A 44 31.12 10.51 -11.68
C MET A 44 29.69 11.04 -11.48
N GLU A 45 29.49 12.06 -10.65
CA GLU A 45 28.18 12.70 -10.48
C GLU A 45 27.67 13.33 -11.79
N ALA A 46 28.57 13.96 -12.56
CA ALA A 46 28.27 14.45 -13.89
C ALA A 46 27.87 13.31 -14.84
N GLN A 47 28.59 12.18 -14.82
CA GLN A 47 28.23 11.00 -15.61
C GLN A 47 26.86 10.42 -15.22
N PHE A 48 26.55 10.30 -13.92
CA PHE A 48 25.23 9.86 -13.46
C PHE A 48 24.13 10.81 -13.90
N THR A 49 24.39 12.11 -13.88
CA THR A 49 23.44 13.13 -14.33
C THR A 49 23.19 13.05 -15.84
N ILE A 50 24.23 12.86 -16.64
CA ILE A 50 24.13 12.64 -18.09
C ILE A 50 23.34 11.35 -18.37
N ALA A 51 23.68 10.25 -17.70
CA ALA A 51 22.99 8.98 -17.86
C ALA A 51 21.50 9.08 -17.50
N ARG A 52 21.18 9.72 -16.36
CA ARG A 52 19.79 9.98 -15.94
C ARG A 52 19.02 10.80 -16.97
N THR A 53 19.67 11.81 -17.55
CA THR A 53 19.06 12.67 -18.57
C THR A 53 18.79 11.91 -19.86
N LYS A 54 19.76 11.12 -20.34
CA LYS A 54 19.59 10.23 -21.50
C LYS A 54 18.47 9.23 -21.30
N LEU A 55 18.41 8.57 -20.14
CA LEU A 55 17.33 7.63 -19.80
C LEU A 55 15.96 8.31 -19.79
N ARG A 56 15.83 9.50 -19.21
CA ARG A 56 14.58 10.27 -19.24
C ARG A 56 14.17 10.67 -20.65
N GLN A 57 15.12 11.03 -21.51
CA GLN A 57 14.84 11.35 -22.91
C GLN A 57 14.34 10.12 -23.67
N ILE A 58 15.03 8.98 -23.56
CA ILE A 58 14.64 7.71 -24.18
C ILE A 58 13.25 7.29 -23.69
N LEU A 59 13.01 7.34 -22.38
CA LEU A 59 11.72 7.03 -21.78
C LEU A 59 10.63 7.99 -22.29
N GLY A 60 10.92 9.28 -22.39
CA GLY A 60 10.01 10.27 -22.94
C GLY A 60 9.64 10.00 -24.39
N LEU A 61 10.62 9.63 -25.23
CA LEU A 61 10.40 9.24 -26.62
C LEU A 61 9.59 7.93 -26.72
N TYR A 62 9.88 6.95 -25.86
CA TYR A 62 9.13 5.70 -25.77
C TYR A 62 7.67 5.95 -25.38
N ILE A 63 7.43 6.76 -24.33
CA ILE A 63 6.08 7.15 -23.91
C ILE A 63 5.36 7.89 -25.03
N LYS A 64 6.02 8.82 -25.74
CA LYS A 64 5.43 9.53 -26.89
C LYS A 64 5.04 8.56 -28.01
N ARG A 65 5.92 7.63 -28.39
CA ARG A 65 5.63 6.59 -29.40
C ARG A 65 4.49 5.67 -28.97
N GLN A 66 4.50 5.20 -27.72
CA GLN A 66 3.42 4.37 -27.18
C GLN A 66 2.08 5.12 -27.07
N ARG A 67 2.11 6.42 -26.77
CA ARG A 67 0.91 7.29 -26.78
C ARG A 67 0.42 7.64 -28.19
N GLN A 68 1.26 7.57 -29.22
CA GLN A 68 0.82 7.64 -30.62
C GLN A 68 0.16 6.33 -31.07
N ASN A 69 0.60 5.19 -30.51
CA ASN A 69 0.06 3.86 -30.82
C ASN A 69 -1.14 3.45 -29.94
N LYS A 70 -1.43 4.18 -28.86
CA LYS A 70 -2.63 4.01 -28.02
C LYS A 70 -3.45 5.28 -28.02
N THR A 71 -4.65 5.17 -28.56
CA THR A 71 -5.72 6.16 -28.71
C THR A 71 -6.29 6.73 -27.40
N ASP A 72 -5.58 6.68 -26.28
CA ASP A 72 -6.16 7.11 -24.99
C ASP A 72 -6.27 8.64 -24.87
N ALA A 73 -5.38 9.39 -25.53
CA ALA A 73 -5.42 10.86 -25.54
C ALA A 73 -6.24 11.45 -26.70
N GLN A 74 -6.57 10.65 -27.73
CA GLN A 74 -7.44 11.08 -28.83
C GLN A 74 -8.92 10.77 -28.58
N GLN A 75 -9.27 9.94 -27.59
CA GLN A 75 -10.66 9.68 -27.21
C GLN A 75 -11.28 10.76 -26.32
N LEU A 76 -10.47 11.62 -25.69
CA LEU A 76 -10.94 12.79 -24.97
C LEU A 76 -10.59 14.02 -25.81
N GLY A 77 -11.57 14.58 -26.52
CA GLY A 77 -11.38 15.78 -27.33
C GLY A 77 -10.80 16.99 -26.57
N ILE A 78 -10.56 18.10 -27.27
CA ILE A 78 -9.97 19.33 -26.70
C ILE A 78 -10.75 19.83 -25.45
N LYS A 79 -12.07 19.61 -25.41
CA LYS A 79 -12.96 20.02 -24.31
C LYS A 79 -12.68 19.29 -22.98
N PRO A 80 -12.63 17.94 -22.89
CA PRO A 80 -12.29 17.26 -21.65
C PRO A 80 -10.89 17.55 -21.11
N ALA A 81 -9.90 17.85 -21.96
CA ALA A 81 -8.56 18.25 -21.50
C ALA A 81 -8.57 19.60 -20.74
N CYS A 82 -9.31 20.59 -21.25
CA CYS A 82 -9.51 21.88 -20.57
C CYS A 82 -10.31 21.71 -19.26
N GLY A 83 -11.34 20.85 -19.27
CA GLY A 83 -12.12 20.51 -18.08
C GLY A 83 -11.26 19.86 -16.98
N LEU A 84 -10.34 18.98 -17.34
CA LEU A 84 -9.43 18.32 -16.39
C LEU A 84 -8.47 19.32 -15.75
N GLN A 85 -7.89 20.25 -16.52
CA GLN A 85 -7.01 21.29 -15.97
C GLN A 85 -7.74 22.19 -14.98
N LYS A 86 -8.99 22.58 -15.29
CA LYS A 86 -9.85 23.33 -14.37
C LYS A 86 -10.16 22.53 -13.10
N LEU A 87 -10.47 21.24 -13.21
CA LEU A 87 -10.71 20.38 -12.05
C LEU A 87 -9.46 20.25 -11.17
N ILE A 88 -8.28 20.08 -11.77
CA ILE A 88 -7.00 20.05 -11.04
C ILE A 88 -6.81 21.37 -10.29
N GLN A 89 -7.09 22.51 -10.93
CA GLN A 89 -6.94 23.82 -10.29
C GLN A 89 -7.95 24.02 -9.15
N ARG A 90 -9.21 23.63 -9.34
CA ARG A 90 -10.24 23.68 -8.27
C ARG A 90 -9.93 22.75 -7.11
N THR A 91 -9.32 21.59 -7.38
CA THR A 91 -8.84 20.67 -6.34
C THR A 91 -7.67 21.29 -5.56
N ARG A 92 -6.73 21.95 -6.26
CA ARG A 92 -5.62 22.68 -5.60
C ARG A 92 -6.11 23.86 -4.76
N ASN A 93 -7.16 24.54 -5.20
CA ASN A 93 -7.81 25.62 -4.45
C ASN A 93 -8.63 25.10 -3.26
N GLY A 94 -8.84 23.79 -3.12
CA GLY A 94 -9.63 23.18 -2.04
C GLY A 94 -11.15 23.32 -2.21
N GLU A 95 -11.63 23.72 -3.39
CA GLU A 95 -13.08 23.90 -3.65
C GLU A 95 -13.80 22.56 -3.81
N VAL A 96 -13.12 21.59 -4.43
CA VAL A 96 -13.67 20.28 -4.77
C VAL A 96 -12.70 19.16 -4.39
N ILE A 97 -13.26 18.01 -4.05
CA ILE A 97 -12.53 16.78 -3.78
C ILE A 97 -12.80 15.81 -4.93
N CYS A 98 -11.73 15.35 -5.56
CA CYS A 98 -11.80 14.33 -6.61
C CYS A 98 -11.23 13.02 -6.07
N LEU A 99 -12.07 11.99 -5.94
CA LEU A 99 -11.67 10.68 -5.41
C LEU A 99 -12.20 9.56 -6.30
N PRO A 100 -11.50 8.42 -6.41
CA PRO A 100 -12.09 7.24 -7.01
C PRO A 100 -13.27 6.74 -6.17
N THR A 101 -14.22 6.09 -6.82
CA THR A 101 -15.31 5.37 -6.17
C THR A 101 -14.83 4.02 -5.65
N ASP A 102 -15.52 3.50 -4.65
CA ASP A 102 -15.10 2.34 -3.87
C ASP A 102 -14.92 1.04 -4.69
N LYS A 103 -15.85 0.73 -5.60
CA LYS A 103 -15.83 -0.53 -6.36
C LYS A 103 -15.50 -0.35 -7.83
N SER A 104 -16.12 0.63 -8.50
CA SER A 104 -15.93 0.77 -9.95
C SER A 104 -14.64 1.49 -10.30
N GLY A 105 -13.98 2.16 -9.33
CA GLY A 105 -12.79 2.98 -9.58
C GLY A 105 -13.05 4.21 -10.45
N ARG A 106 -14.32 4.50 -10.78
CA ARG A 106 -14.71 5.72 -11.51
C ARG A 106 -14.43 6.95 -10.67
N MET A 107 -14.23 8.09 -11.33
CA MET A 107 -13.98 9.35 -10.65
C MET A 107 -15.28 9.93 -10.06
N SER A 108 -15.25 10.27 -8.78
CA SER A 108 -16.28 11.04 -8.08
C SER A 108 -15.76 12.44 -7.78
N ILE A 109 -16.62 13.44 -7.92
CA ILE A 109 -16.31 14.85 -7.66
C ILE A 109 -17.33 15.34 -6.66
N ASP A 110 -16.85 15.80 -5.51
CA ASP A 110 -17.66 16.33 -4.43
C ASP A 110 -17.27 17.77 -4.12
N SER A 111 -18.23 18.57 -3.67
CA SER A 111 -17.92 19.80 -2.95
C SER A 111 -17.38 19.46 -1.56
N LEU A 112 -16.45 20.27 -1.05
CA LEU A 112 -15.90 20.08 0.30
C LEU A 112 -16.98 19.95 1.40
N PRO A 113 -18.02 20.81 1.49
CA PRO A 113 -19.04 20.69 2.52
C PRO A 113 -19.88 19.41 2.40
N ASN A 114 -20.23 18.99 1.18
CA ASN A 114 -20.97 17.75 0.96
C ASN A 114 -20.14 16.54 1.41
N TYR A 115 -18.85 16.54 1.08
CA TYR A 115 -17.94 15.48 1.50
C TYR A 115 -17.80 15.41 3.03
N ILE A 116 -17.65 16.55 3.71
CA ILE A 116 -17.60 16.61 5.18
C ILE A 116 -18.88 16.04 5.78
N GLN A 117 -20.05 16.47 5.30
CA GLN A 117 -21.34 15.98 5.76
C GLN A 117 -21.49 14.46 5.55
N ALA A 118 -21.06 13.95 4.39
CA ALA A 118 -21.08 12.52 4.10
C ALA A 118 -20.10 11.72 4.97
N MET A 119 -19.05 12.35 5.51
CA MET A 119 -18.09 11.73 6.43
C MET A 119 -18.50 11.82 7.91
N GLN A 120 -19.39 12.75 8.29
CA GLN A 120 -19.80 12.96 9.68
C GLN A 120 -20.26 11.69 10.40
N PRO A 121 -21.10 10.80 9.80
CA PRO A 121 -21.52 9.57 10.46
C PRO A 121 -20.37 8.65 10.91
N HIS A 122 -19.22 8.73 10.22
CA HIS A 122 -18.05 7.91 10.55
C HIS A 122 -17.14 8.55 11.61
N ILE A 123 -17.28 9.86 11.84
CA ILE A 123 -16.43 10.64 12.76
C ILE A 123 -17.16 10.92 14.08
N ALA A 124 -18.49 11.06 14.06
CA ALA A 124 -19.29 11.55 15.19
C ALA A 124 -19.04 10.81 16.52
N ASN A 125 -18.82 9.50 16.48
CA ASN A 125 -18.61 8.67 17.68
C ASN A 125 -17.13 8.41 18.00
N THR A 126 -16.20 9.13 17.38
CA THR A 126 -14.76 8.88 17.55
C THR A 126 -14.19 9.65 18.74
N LYS A 127 -13.36 8.96 19.54
CA LYS A 127 -12.68 9.58 20.68
C LYS A 127 -11.52 10.44 20.19
N VAL A 128 -11.56 11.73 20.52
CA VAL A 128 -10.42 12.64 20.31
C VAL A 128 -9.25 12.14 21.16
N THR A 129 -8.11 11.90 20.51
CA THR A 129 -6.89 11.39 21.15
C THR A 129 -5.79 12.42 21.04
N THR A 130 -4.96 12.56 22.08
CA THR A 130 -3.82 13.48 22.12
C THR A 130 -2.56 12.86 21.50
N ALA A 131 -1.59 13.70 21.11
CA ALA A 131 -0.30 13.23 20.62
C ALA A 131 0.45 12.38 21.66
N GLN A 132 0.33 12.71 22.95
CA GLN A 132 0.92 11.92 24.04
C GLN A 132 0.34 10.50 24.11
N ALA A 133 -0.99 10.36 24.02
CA ALA A 133 -1.63 9.06 24.01
C ALA A 133 -1.26 8.23 22.76
N HIS A 134 -0.96 8.88 21.62
CA HIS A 134 -0.41 8.20 20.45
C HIS A 134 1.01 7.67 20.72
N GLU A 135 1.88 8.47 21.33
CA GLU A 135 3.24 8.07 21.69
C GLU A 135 3.26 6.92 22.71
N GLU A 136 2.37 6.94 23.71
CA GLU A 136 2.20 5.84 24.67
C GLU A 136 1.81 4.53 23.99
N ARG A 137 0.86 4.58 23.04
CA ARG A 137 0.49 3.40 22.24
C ARG A 137 1.65 2.88 21.41
N GLU A 138 2.45 3.76 20.82
CA GLU A 138 3.65 3.38 20.10
C GLU A 138 4.67 2.67 21.00
N LYS A 139 4.86 3.16 22.24
CA LYS A 139 5.73 2.50 23.24
C LYS A 139 5.24 1.09 23.56
N VAL A 140 3.93 0.91 23.77
CA VAL A 140 3.33 -0.42 24.04
C VAL A 140 3.53 -1.36 22.85
N LEU A 141 3.27 -0.90 21.63
CA LEU A 141 3.48 -1.72 20.42
C LEU A 141 4.95 -2.11 20.23
N ASN A 142 5.88 -1.19 20.51
CA ASN A 142 7.30 -1.47 20.49
C ASN A 142 7.72 -2.47 21.59
N ALA A 143 7.11 -2.42 22.77
CA ALA A 143 7.34 -3.39 23.83
C ALA A 143 6.89 -4.80 23.42
N HIS A 144 5.71 -4.94 22.81
CA HIS A 144 5.24 -6.21 22.24
C HIS A 144 6.17 -6.71 21.14
N MET A 145 6.64 -5.82 20.25
CA MET A 145 7.62 -6.18 19.24
C MET A 145 8.93 -6.67 19.87
N MET A 146 9.40 -6.00 20.93
CA MET A 146 10.60 -6.41 21.65
C MET A 146 10.46 -7.81 22.24
N MET A 147 9.33 -8.12 22.89
CA MET A 147 9.03 -9.48 23.36
C MET A 147 9.18 -10.50 22.23
N TRP A 148 8.57 -10.25 21.07
CA TRP A 148 8.68 -11.14 19.91
C TRP A 148 10.12 -11.29 19.40
N THR A 149 10.90 -10.21 19.36
CA THR A 149 12.31 -10.29 18.98
C THR A 149 13.17 -11.05 20.00
N ILE A 150 12.80 -11.06 21.28
CA ILE A 150 13.48 -11.88 22.29
C ILE A 150 13.15 -13.35 22.06
N VAL A 151 11.87 -13.68 21.86
CA VAL A 151 11.40 -15.07 21.66
C VAL A 151 12.00 -15.69 20.40
N LEU A 152 12.02 -14.96 19.28
CA LEU A 152 12.40 -15.51 17.98
C LEU A 152 13.84 -15.18 17.57
N GLY A 153 14.53 -14.35 18.35
CA GLY A 153 15.95 -14.08 18.22
C GLY A 153 16.46 -13.64 16.84
N PRO A 154 15.84 -12.67 16.12
CA PRO A 154 16.49 -12.08 14.96
C PRO A 154 17.78 -11.36 15.35
N GLN A 155 18.66 -11.15 14.38
CA GLN A 155 19.85 -10.32 14.58
C GLN A 155 19.50 -8.95 15.17
N LYS A 156 20.32 -8.43 16.11
CA LYS A 156 20.09 -7.15 16.80
C LYS A 156 19.76 -5.99 15.84
N ARG A 157 20.40 -5.98 14.67
CA ARG A 157 20.17 -4.95 13.64
C ARG A 157 18.78 -5.07 12.99
N THR A 158 18.34 -6.29 12.72
CA THR A 158 17.01 -6.59 12.17
C THR A 158 15.93 -6.29 13.23
N ALA A 159 16.14 -6.68 14.49
CA ALA A 159 15.25 -6.37 15.60
C ALA A 159 14.95 -4.86 15.71
N LYS A 160 15.97 -4.01 15.61
CA LYS A 160 15.82 -2.55 15.62
C LYS A 160 14.97 -2.03 14.46
N ASN A 161 14.95 -2.67 13.29
CA ASN A 161 14.11 -2.25 12.17
C ASN A 161 12.62 -2.55 12.39
N PHE A 162 12.28 -3.52 13.23
CA PHE A 162 10.88 -3.82 13.55
C PHE A 162 10.23 -2.82 14.52
N GLN A 163 11.01 -2.06 15.29
CA GLN A 163 10.47 -1.01 16.17
C GLN A 163 10.02 0.21 15.36
N ALA A 164 8.78 0.65 15.50
CA ALA A 164 8.24 1.82 14.80
C ALA A 164 8.56 3.11 15.60
N TRP A 165 8.98 4.18 14.91
CA TRP A 165 9.27 5.47 15.55
C TRP A 165 8.78 6.60 14.65
N ASN A 166 8.26 7.68 15.24
CA ASN A 166 7.82 8.88 14.54
C ASN A 166 6.89 8.57 13.36
N ASN A 167 5.93 7.67 13.58
CA ASN A 167 4.98 7.31 12.54
C ASN A 167 3.90 8.38 12.40
N ASP A 168 3.50 8.66 11.17
CA ASP A 168 2.43 9.60 10.87
C ASP A 168 1.07 9.02 11.29
N ILE A 169 0.17 9.92 11.69
CA ILE A 169 -1.22 9.55 11.96
C ILE A 169 -1.88 9.19 10.63
N PRO A 170 -2.45 7.98 10.48
CA PRO A 170 -3.04 7.55 9.22
C PRO A 170 -4.24 8.42 8.85
N ALA A 171 -4.22 8.97 7.63
CA ALA A 171 -5.34 9.76 7.13
C ALA A 171 -6.60 8.90 6.94
N LEU A 172 -7.75 9.44 7.36
CA LEU A 172 -9.07 8.90 7.10
C LEU A 172 -9.68 9.62 5.89
N TYR A 173 -10.13 8.87 4.89
CA TYR A 173 -10.83 9.41 3.72
C TYR A 173 -12.04 8.56 3.36
N GLY A 174 -13.00 9.13 2.65
CA GLY A 174 -14.25 8.48 2.25
C GLY A 174 -14.29 8.23 0.76
N LEU A 175 -14.62 7.00 0.36
CA LEU A 175 -14.86 6.67 -1.06
C LEU A 175 -16.37 6.53 -1.30
N ARG A 176 -16.89 7.13 -2.37
CA ARG A 176 -18.31 7.05 -2.72
C ARG A 176 -18.69 5.62 -3.18
N LYS A 177 -19.77 5.07 -2.61
CA LYS A 177 -20.32 3.74 -2.94
C LYS A 177 -21.31 3.85 -4.10
N ASP A 178 -20.81 4.11 -5.29
CA ASP A 178 -21.58 4.27 -6.54
C ASP A 178 -22.48 3.07 -6.91
N HIS A 179 -22.19 1.88 -6.38
CA HIS A 179 -23.03 0.68 -6.51
C HIS A 179 -24.23 0.63 -5.53
N LYS A 180 -24.44 1.67 -4.71
CA LYS A 180 -25.59 1.80 -3.83
C LYS A 180 -26.52 2.89 -4.37
N GLY A 181 -27.82 2.61 -4.36
CA GLY A 181 -28.83 3.59 -4.77
C GLY A 181 -28.81 4.83 -3.88
N PHE A 182 -29.07 5.98 -4.49
CA PHE A 182 -29.21 7.27 -3.83
C PHE A 182 -30.34 8.06 -4.51
N THR A 183 -31.04 8.87 -3.73
CA THR A 183 -32.20 9.65 -4.20
C THR A 183 -31.83 11.08 -4.53
N ASP A 184 -30.91 11.68 -3.76
CA ASP A 184 -30.43 13.05 -3.97
C ASP A 184 -29.12 13.05 -4.78
N PRO A 185 -29.11 13.61 -6.01
CA PRO A 185 -27.91 13.75 -6.82
C PRO A 185 -26.84 14.65 -6.21
N ILE A 186 -27.22 15.58 -5.33
CA ILE A 186 -26.30 16.52 -4.68
C ILE A 186 -25.59 15.83 -3.52
N ALA A 187 -26.34 15.21 -2.59
CA ALA A 187 -25.74 14.41 -1.51
C ALA A 187 -24.93 13.23 -2.05
N GLY A 188 -25.40 12.63 -3.15
CA GLY A 188 -24.78 11.48 -3.81
C GLY A 188 -24.85 10.20 -2.98
N PRO A 189 -24.20 9.12 -3.44
CA PRO A 189 -24.19 7.84 -2.75
C PRO A 189 -23.44 7.90 -1.42
N PRO A 190 -23.74 7.01 -0.46
CA PRO A 190 -23.06 6.97 0.83
C PRO A 190 -21.55 6.71 0.68
N THR A 191 -20.76 7.13 1.66
CA THR A 191 -19.31 6.95 1.70
C THR A 191 -18.92 5.65 2.41
N ARG A 192 -17.79 5.06 2.01
CA ARG A 192 -17.04 4.05 2.76
C ARG A 192 -15.83 4.74 3.40
N PRO A 193 -15.67 4.73 4.73
CA PRO A 193 -14.47 5.23 5.37
C PRO A 193 -13.31 4.27 5.11
N VAL A 194 -12.17 4.82 4.72
CA VAL A 194 -10.91 4.11 4.49
C VAL A 194 -9.83 4.83 5.28
N CYS A 195 -9.16 4.09 6.16
CA CYS A 195 -8.04 4.60 6.96
C CYS A 195 -6.74 4.00 6.42
N GLY A 196 -5.78 4.85 6.05
CA GLY A 196 -4.47 4.44 5.56
C GLY A 196 -3.57 3.90 6.67
N ALA A 197 -3.94 2.80 7.33
CA ALA A 197 -3.18 2.23 8.45
C ALA A 197 -1.81 1.64 8.05
N ASN A 198 -1.42 1.73 6.78
CA ASN A 198 -0.09 1.32 6.29
C ASN A 198 1.06 2.19 6.82
N ILE A 199 0.76 3.41 7.29
CA ILE A 199 1.74 4.31 7.92
C ILE A 199 1.67 4.32 9.45
N ALA A 200 0.69 3.64 10.06
CA ALA A 200 0.48 3.64 11.50
C ALA A 200 1.49 2.76 12.26
N SER A 201 1.79 3.07 13.53
CA SER A 201 2.83 2.37 14.31
C SER A 201 2.66 0.84 14.40
N ASN A 202 1.47 0.29 14.13
CA ASN A 202 1.22 -1.14 14.10
C ASN A 202 1.65 -1.87 12.82
N TYR A 203 1.99 -1.19 11.71
CA TYR A 203 2.29 -1.89 10.44
C TYR A 203 3.48 -2.85 10.57
N ARG A 204 4.48 -2.53 11.41
CA ARG A 204 5.68 -3.36 11.59
C ARG A 204 5.39 -4.63 12.36
N ILE A 205 4.55 -4.56 13.40
CA ILE A 205 4.11 -5.75 14.14
C ILE A 205 3.17 -6.61 13.31
N SER A 206 2.28 -6.00 12.53
CA SER A 206 1.43 -6.72 11.58
C SER A 206 2.26 -7.44 10.52
N TYR A 207 3.31 -6.80 9.99
CA TYR A 207 4.24 -7.43 9.05
C TYR A 207 4.99 -8.59 9.70
N PHE A 208 5.53 -8.40 10.90
CA PHE A 208 6.24 -9.46 11.64
C PHE A 208 5.34 -10.68 11.93
N LEU A 209 4.13 -10.45 12.43
CA LEU A 209 3.15 -11.51 12.66
C LEU A 209 2.75 -12.20 11.35
N SER A 210 2.62 -11.43 10.27
CA SER A 210 2.38 -12.00 8.93
C SER A 210 3.50 -12.93 8.48
N MET A 211 4.76 -12.60 8.79
CA MET A 211 5.89 -13.49 8.50
C MET A 211 5.72 -14.81 9.24
N ILE A 212 5.27 -14.80 10.50
CA ILE A 212 5.07 -16.03 11.28
C ILE A 212 3.86 -16.81 10.76
N ILE A 213 2.72 -16.17 10.63
CA ILE A 213 1.44 -16.86 10.40
C ILE A 213 1.31 -17.37 8.96
N ARG A 214 1.79 -16.62 7.95
CA ARG A 214 1.59 -16.98 6.54
C ARG A 214 2.16 -18.36 6.17
N PRO A 215 3.39 -18.73 6.58
CA PRO A 215 3.92 -20.06 6.34
C PRO A 215 3.03 -21.16 6.95
N ILE A 216 2.53 -20.97 8.18
CA ILE A 216 1.65 -21.94 8.84
C ILE A 216 0.35 -22.10 8.05
N ILE A 217 -0.27 -21.00 7.64
CA ILE A 217 -1.50 -21.01 6.84
C ILE A 217 -1.28 -21.77 5.53
N ARG A 218 -0.17 -21.51 4.83
CA ARG A 218 0.17 -22.18 3.56
C ARG A 218 0.40 -23.68 3.68
N MET A 219 0.68 -24.19 4.88
CA MET A 219 0.75 -25.64 5.12
C MET A 219 -0.63 -26.28 5.23
N SER A 220 -1.69 -25.48 5.38
CA SER A 220 -3.06 -26.01 5.44
C SER A 220 -3.48 -26.51 4.06
N PRO A 221 -4.03 -27.74 3.96
CA PRO A 221 -4.50 -28.28 2.70
C PRO A 221 -5.66 -27.47 2.14
N ASP A 222 -6.37 -26.65 2.92
CA ASP A 222 -7.50 -25.85 2.45
C ASP A 222 -7.09 -24.55 1.74
N VAL A 223 -5.80 -24.19 1.79
CA VAL A 223 -5.31 -22.96 1.21
C VAL A 223 -4.97 -23.19 -0.25
N CYS A 224 -5.61 -22.39 -1.11
CA CYS A 224 -5.26 -22.28 -2.53
C CYS A 224 -4.29 -21.12 -2.70
N ASP A 225 -3.09 -21.39 -3.21
CA ASP A 225 -2.07 -20.34 -3.41
C ASP A 225 -2.31 -19.51 -4.68
N SER A 226 -3.08 -20.03 -5.64
CA SER A 226 -3.41 -19.33 -6.88
C SER A 226 -4.80 -19.67 -7.42
N THR A 227 -5.25 -18.87 -8.39
CA THR A 227 -6.48 -19.13 -9.15
C THR A 227 -6.44 -20.44 -9.91
N GLU A 228 -5.27 -20.81 -10.43
CA GLU A 228 -5.05 -22.08 -11.14
C GLU A 228 -5.14 -23.28 -10.19
N ASP A 229 -4.55 -23.18 -8.98
CA ASP A 229 -4.66 -24.20 -7.94
C ASP A 229 -6.14 -24.40 -7.54
N LEU A 230 -6.87 -23.29 -7.33
CA LEU A 230 -8.30 -23.34 -7.05
C LEU A 230 -9.10 -24.04 -8.17
N LEU A 231 -8.86 -23.68 -9.43
CA LEU A 231 -9.55 -24.29 -10.58
C LEU A 231 -9.21 -25.77 -10.73
N SER A 232 -7.95 -26.16 -10.49
CA SER A 232 -7.54 -27.56 -10.50
C SER A 232 -8.31 -28.36 -9.45
N ARG A 233 -8.39 -27.85 -8.22
CA ARG A 233 -9.12 -28.54 -7.14
C ARG A 233 -10.62 -28.62 -7.38
N ILE A 234 -11.22 -27.56 -7.95
CA ILE A 234 -12.63 -27.61 -8.37
C ILE A 234 -12.83 -28.70 -9.42
N SER A 235 -11.93 -28.80 -10.40
CA SER A 235 -11.97 -29.85 -11.43
C SER A 235 -11.88 -31.25 -10.81
N ASP A 236 -10.97 -31.45 -9.85
CA ASP A 236 -10.80 -32.73 -9.17
C ASP A 236 -12.00 -33.08 -8.30
N CYS A 237 -12.60 -32.11 -7.58
CA CYS A 237 -13.86 -32.30 -6.87
C CYS A 237 -15.02 -32.68 -7.81
N ASN A 238 -15.11 -32.04 -8.98
CA ASN A 238 -16.16 -32.34 -9.94
C ASN A 238 -16.07 -33.77 -10.48
N LYS A 239 -14.87 -34.34 -10.62
CA LYS A 239 -14.65 -35.74 -11.02
C LYS A 239 -15.09 -36.76 -9.95
N LEU A 240 -15.21 -36.35 -8.69
CA LEU A 240 -15.63 -37.23 -7.59
C LEU A 240 -17.16 -37.30 -7.41
N VAL A 241 -17.89 -36.34 -8.00
CA VAL A 241 -19.36 -36.24 -7.92
C VAL A 241 -20.05 -36.90 -9.12
N THR A 242 -19.29 -37.20 -10.19
CA THR A 242 -19.71 -38.01 -11.35
C THR A 242 -19.24 -39.45 -11.22
#